data_AF-A0A388RHR0-F1
#
_entry.id   AF-A0A388RHR0-F1
#
_cell.length_a   1.000
_cell.length_b   1.000
_cell.length_c   1.000
_cell.angle_alpha   90.00
_cell.angle_beta   90.00
_cell.angle_gamma   90.00
#
_symmetry.space_group_name_H-M   'P 1'
#
loop_
_entity.id
_entity.type
_entity.pdbx_description
1 polymer ?
#
loop_
_entity_poly.entity_id
_entity_poly.type
_entity_poly.pdbx_seq_one_letter_code
_entity_poly.pdbx_strand_id
1 'polypeptide(L)' 'MNEVKEDNGAELRALIVQAGITQVEALALVNKGQAFPISLSTWKSYLAAPDSTRRRNCPDAVINHARKTIGKPSERA' A
#
# COMPACT_ATOMS: atom_id res chain seq x y z
N MET A 1 -7.76 -9.60 -25.44
CA MET A 1 -6.55 -9.48 -24.59
C MET A 1 -6.96 -8.63 -23.40
N ASN A 2 -7.29 -9.25 -22.27
CA ASN A 2 -7.62 -8.48 -21.06
C ASN A 2 -6.30 -7.95 -20.51
N GLU A 3 -6.09 -6.65 -20.67
CA GLU A 3 -5.03 -5.90 -20.04
C GLU A 3 -5.03 -6.24 -18.55
N VAL A 4 -4.01 -6.98 -18.11
CA VAL A 4 -3.79 -7.28 -16.70
C VAL A 4 -3.40 -5.94 -16.08
N LYS A 5 -4.41 -5.15 -15.69
CA LYS A 5 -4.18 -3.95 -14.89
C LYS A 5 -3.34 -4.39 -13.71
N GLU A 6 -2.10 -3.92 -13.69
CA GLU A 6 -1.13 -4.19 -12.63
C GLU A 6 -1.86 -4.07 -11.30
N ASP A 7 -1.87 -5.16 -10.54
CA ASP A 7 -2.69 -5.27 -9.35
C ASP A 7 -2.04 -4.41 -8.25
N ASN A 8 -2.33 -3.11 -8.24
CA ASN A 8 -1.76 -2.14 -7.31
C ASN A 8 -1.93 -2.60 -5.84
N GLY A 9 -2.98 -3.36 -5.53
CA GLY A 9 -3.16 -3.97 -4.21
C GLY A 9 -2.14 -5.05 -3.88
N ALA A 10 -1.81 -5.94 -4.84
CA ALA A 10 -0.79 -6.96 -4.68
C ALA A 10 0.61 -6.35 -4.58
N GLU A 11 0.90 -5.33 -5.38
CA GLU A 11 2.18 -4.64 -5.30
C GLU A 11 2.33 -3.90 -3.96
N LEU A 12 1.27 -3.24 -3.48
CA LEU A 12 1.31 -2.61 -2.15
C LEU A 12 1.58 -3.64 -1.03
N ARG A 13 1.01 -4.85 -1.12
CA ARG A 13 1.34 -5.95 -0.19
C ARG A 13 2.80 -6.36 -0.31
N ALA A 14 3.31 -6.51 -1.53
CA ALA A 14 4.69 -6.90 -1.77
C ALA A 14 5.67 -5.91 -1.13
N LEU A 15 5.41 -4.60 -1.24
CA LEU A 15 6.22 -3.56 -0.59
C LEU A 15 6.24 -3.70 0.93
N ILE A 16 5.09 -3.95 1.55
CA ILE A 16 4.98 -4.13 3.02
C ILE A 16 5.76 -5.37 3.47
N VAL A 17 5.62 -6.47 2.72
CA VAL A 17 6.33 -7.73 3.01
C VAL A 17 7.83 -7.57 2.84
N GLN A 18 8.29 -6.93 1.75
CA GLN A 18 9.71 -6.68 1.49
C GLN A 18 10.34 -5.76 2.55
N ALA A 19 9.61 -4.76 3.04
CA ALA A 19 10.07 -3.90 4.11
C ALA A 19 10.07 -4.59 5.50
N GLY A 20 9.45 -5.76 5.63
CA GLY A 20 9.40 -6.51 6.89
C GLY A 20 8.60 -5.81 8.00
N ILE A 21 7.67 -4.93 7.64
CA ILE A 21 6.84 -4.15 8.58
C ILE A 21 5.39 -4.62 8.57
N THR A 22 4.64 -4.29 9.62
CA THR A 22 3.21 -4.59 9.67
C THR A 22 2.40 -3.65 8.78
N GLN A 23 1.17 -4.05 8.42
CA GLN A 23 0.25 -3.21 7.67
C GLN A 23 -0.09 -1.88 8.38
N VAL A 24 -0.07 -1.89 9.72
CA VAL A 24 -0.36 -0.70 10.55
C VAL A 24 0.83 0.25 10.54
N GLU A 25 2.05 -0.26 10.64
CA GLU A 25 3.27 0.54 10.51
C GLU A 25 3.39 1.14 9.11
N ALA A 26 3.12 0.34 8.08
CA ALA A 26 3.08 0.81 6.70
C ALA A 26 2.07 1.96 6.52
N LEU A 27 0.88 1.84 7.09
CA LEU A 27 -0.11 2.91 7.07
C LEU A 27 0.39 4.18 7.78
N ALA A 28 1.04 4.03 8.94
CA ALA A 28 1.60 5.16 9.68
C ALA A 28 2.69 5.88 8.86
N LEU A 29 3.56 5.13 8.17
CA LEU A 29 4.58 5.69 7.27
C LEU A 29 3.98 6.41 6.07
N VAL A 30 2.94 5.83 5.45
CA VAL A 30 2.24 6.42 4.30
C VAL A 30 1.43 7.65 4.67
N ASN A 31 0.84 7.69 5.86
CA ASN A 31 0.07 8.85 6.34
C ASN A 31 0.97 9.97 6.88
N LYS A 32 2.26 9.72 7.11
CA LYS A 32 3.17 10.70 7.70
C LYS A 32 3.31 11.92 6.78
N GLY A 33 2.84 13.08 7.26
CA GLY A 33 2.91 14.34 6.52
C GLY A 33 1.83 14.52 5.45
N GLN A 34 0.85 13.60 5.34
CA GLN A 34 -0.31 13.81 4.48
C GLN A 34 -1.31 14.77 5.12
N ALA A 35 -1.83 15.72 4.33
CA ALA A 35 -2.91 16.60 4.77
C ALA A 35 -4.22 15.83 5.04
N PHE A 36 -4.45 14.74 4.28
CA PHE A 36 -5.63 13.88 4.41
C PHE A 36 -5.17 12.43 4.60
N PRO A 37 -5.00 11.97 5.85
CA PRO A 37 -4.53 10.62 6.12
C PRO A 37 -5.56 9.57 5.69
N ILE A 38 -5.06 8.45 5.18
CA ILE A 38 -5.87 7.29 4.80
C ILE A 38 -6.38 6.61 6.07
N SER A 39 -7.68 6.34 6.13
CA SER A 39 -8.26 5.57 7.23
C SER A 39 -7.80 4.10 7.20
N LEU A 40 -7.72 3.45 8.36
CA LEU A 40 -7.36 2.04 8.45
C LEU A 40 -8.33 1.13 7.68
N SER A 41 -9.63 1.47 7.65
CA SER A 41 -10.62 0.70 6.90
C SER A 41 -10.41 0.79 5.39
N THR A 42 -10.13 2.00 4.89
CA THR A 42 -9.79 2.24 3.48
C THR A 42 -8.51 1.50 3.11
N TRP A 43 -7.48 1.61 3.95
CA TRP A 43 -6.21 0.91 3.77
C TRP A 43 -6.38 -0.61 3.68
N LYS A 44 -7.15 -1.21 4.60
CA LYS A 44 -7.47 -2.65 4.56
C LYS A 44 -8.23 -3.04 3.30
N SER A 45 -9.04 -2.16 2.74
CA SER A 45 -9.78 -2.42 1.49
C SER A 45 -8.83 -2.49 0.28
N TYR A 46 -7.75 -1.70 0.27
CA TYR A 46 -6.68 -1.80 -0.75
C TYR A 46 -5.86 -3.09 -0.59
N LEU A 47 -5.61 -3.49 0.66
CA LEU A 47 -4.86 -4.70 1.00
C LEU A 47 -5.71 -5.98 1.04
N ALA A 48 -7.01 -5.92 0.78
CA ALA A 48 -7.90 -7.08 0.80
C ALA A 48 -7.63 -8.02 -0.38
N ALA A 49 -7.61 -9.34 -0.13
CA ALA A 49 -7.34 -10.38 -1.13
C ALA A 49 -8.06 -10.15 -2.47
N PRO A 50 -7.50 -10.57 -3.63
CA PRO A 50 -8.08 -10.34 -4.95
C PRO A 50 -9.54 -10.81 -5.07
N ASP A 51 -9.88 -11.91 -4.37
CA ASP A 51 -11.23 -12.50 -4.35
C ASP A 51 -12.19 -11.85 -3.34
N SER A 52 -11.72 -10.88 -2.53
CA SER A 52 -12.53 -10.29 -1.47
C SER A 52 -13.53 -9.28 -2.02
N THR A 53 -14.80 -9.41 -1.63
CA THR A 53 -15.86 -8.44 -1.94
C THR A 53 -15.61 -7.04 -1.38
N ARG A 54 -14.75 -6.92 -0.36
CA ARG A 54 -14.35 -5.63 0.23
C ARG A 54 -13.17 -4.99 -0.48
N ARG A 55 -12.61 -5.65 -1.50
CA ARG A 55 -11.45 -5.15 -2.24
C ARG A 55 -11.80 -3.88 -3.00
N ARG A 56 -10.92 -2.90 -2.88
CA ARG A 56 -10.94 -1.66 -3.66
C ARG A 56 -9.60 -1.49 -4.37
N ASN A 57 -9.63 -0.92 -5.56
CA ASN A 57 -8.39 -0.55 -6.25
C ASN A 57 -7.62 0.47 -5.42
N CYS A 58 -6.33 0.22 -5.24
CA CYS A 58 -5.41 1.17 -4.65
C CYS A 58 -5.14 2.28 -5.69
N PRO A 59 -5.42 3.56 -5.38
CA PRO A 59 -5.12 4.66 -6.30
C PRO A 59 -3.62 4.78 -6.59
N ASP A 60 -3.25 5.16 -7.81
CA ASP A 60 -1.85 5.29 -8.23
C ASP A 60 -1.06 6.28 -7.37
N ALA A 61 -1.71 7.33 -6.88
CA ALA A 61 -1.09 8.29 -5.96
C ALA A 61 -0.66 7.63 -4.63
N VAL A 62 -1.47 6.70 -4.11
CA VAL A 62 -1.18 6.01 -2.84
C VAL A 62 -0.02 5.03 -3.03
N ILE A 63 -0.03 4.22 -4.09
CA ILE A 63 1.04 3.26 -4.33
C ILE A 63 2.37 3.94 -4.67
N ASN A 64 2.34 5.02 -5.47
CA ASN A 64 3.55 5.80 -5.75
C ASN A 64 4.10 6.47 -4.50
N HIS A 65 3.25 6.89 -3.56
CA HIS A 65 3.71 7.40 -2.27
C HIS A 65 4.29 6.28 -1.40
N ALA A 66 3.61 5.13 -1.32
CA ALA A 66 4.06 3.94 -0.59
C ALA A 66 5.43 3.43 -1.09
N ARG A 67 5.65 3.40 -2.40
CA ARG A 67 6.97 3.08 -2.99
C ARG A 67 8.07 3.99 -2.48
N LYS A 68 7.78 5.28 -2.25
CA LYS A 68 8.76 6.28 -1.76
C LYS A 68 8.98 6.23 -0.26
N THR A 69 7.98 5.83 0.53
CA THR A 69 8.03 5.84 2.00
C THR A 69 8.43 4.49 2.57
N ILE A 70 7.86 3.40 2.05
CA ILE A 70 8.11 2.02 2.47
C ILE A 70 9.22 1.38 1.61
N GLY A 71 9.20 1.66 0.30
CA GLY A 71 10.13 1.04 -0.66
C GLY A 71 11.53 1.64 -0.70
N LYS A 72 11.81 2.69 0.08
CA LYS A 72 13.20 3.07 0.33
C LYS A 72 13.77 2.06 1.33
N PRO A 73 14.81 1.28 0.99
CA PRO A 73 15.59 0.62 2.03
C PRO A 73 16.04 1.76 2.94
N SER A 74 15.52 1.78 4.16
CA SER A 74 16.08 2.62 5.20
C SER A 74 17.58 2.34 5.14
N GLU A 75 18.36 3.38 4.89
CA GLU A 75 19.78 3.45 5.18
C GLU A 75 19.92 3.20 6.68
N ARG A 76 19.76 1.93 7.09
CA ARG A 76 20.06 1.44 8.43
C ARG A 76 21.55 1.13 8.37
N ALA A 77 22.28 2.10 8.92
CA ALA A 77 23.68 2.11 9.33
C ALA A 77 24.31 0.74 9.55
#